data_AF-A0A2E3SDX2-F1
#
_entry.id   AF-A0A2E3SDX2-F1
#
_cell.length_a   1.000
_cell.length_b   1.000
_cell.length_c   1.000
_cell.angle_alpha   90.00
_cell.angle_beta   90.00
_cell.angle_gamma   90.00
#
_symmetry.space_group_name_H-M   'P 1'
#
loop_
_entity.id
_entity.type
_entity.pdbx_description
1 polymer ?
#
loop_
_entity_poly.entity_id
_entity_poly.type
_entity_poly.pdbx_seq_one_letter_code
_entity_poly.pdbx_strand_id
1 'polypeptide(L)'
;MKQNRFKEKFTTELQIDKKEFIEKFSREFEHSDIDFFSEFLKSLSFRKRNKSLIGTIRNDTFKIKRNSTMNSFNYATAIAKGEISESENGTIIETKINGFDYGFIPLYTILGIVFFVSFIGMFGDFQFIIGVFISSGIYLYTRNKMLKDLKKLRIELTKTLENISGYKTPYNNV
;
A
#
# COMPACT_ATOMS: atom_id res chain seq x y z
N MET A 1 0.47 -1.52 -24.50
CA MET A 1 1.14 -1.89 -23.23
C MET A 1 0.06 -2.13 -22.16
N LYS A 2 -0.03 -3.35 -21.60
CA LYS A 2 -1.01 -3.67 -20.54
C LYS A 2 -0.64 -2.92 -19.25
N GLN A 3 -1.42 -1.92 -18.88
CA GLN A 3 -1.28 -1.21 -17.60
C GLN A 3 -1.47 -2.22 -16.47
N ASN A 4 -0.42 -2.43 -15.68
CA ASN A 4 -0.44 -3.41 -14.59
C ASN A 4 -1.29 -2.81 -13.46
N ARG A 5 -2.55 -3.25 -13.31
CA ARG A 5 -3.58 -2.58 -12.45
C ARG A 5 -3.21 -2.43 -10.96
N PHE A 6 -2.11 -3.05 -10.52
CA PHE A 6 -1.60 -3.00 -9.15
C PHE A 6 -0.30 -2.21 -9.01
N LYS A 7 0.19 -1.60 -10.08
CA LYS A 7 1.40 -0.76 -10.06
C LYS A 7 1.10 0.56 -10.72
N GLU A 8 1.29 1.63 -9.98
CA GLU A 8 1.21 2.99 -10.52
C GLU A 8 2.56 3.68 -10.33
N LYS A 9 2.95 4.45 -11.34
CA LYS A 9 4.13 5.29 -11.30
C LYS A 9 3.73 6.70 -11.70
N PHE A 10 4.20 7.68 -10.96
CA PHE A 10 4.04 9.09 -11.31
C PHE A 10 5.26 9.86 -10.82
N THR A 11 5.56 10.94 -11.53
CA THR A 11 6.64 11.87 -11.18
C THR A 11 6.00 13.19 -10.81
N THR A 12 6.52 13.82 -9.77
CA THR A 12 6.05 15.11 -9.29
C THR A 12 7.25 16.03 -9.14
N GLU A 13 7.21 17.17 -9.80
CA GLU A 13 8.22 18.21 -9.66
C GLU A 13 7.68 19.28 -8.72
N LEU A 14 8.45 19.62 -7.70
CA LEU A 14 8.09 20.59 -6.68
C LEU A 14 9.12 21.72 -6.66
N GLN A 15 8.65 22.96 -6.67
CA GLN A 15 9.50 24.15 -6.51
C GLN A 15 9.85 24.36 -5.02
N ILE A 16 10.52 23.39 -4.43
CA ILE A 16 10.97 23.38 -3.04
C ILE A 16 12.35 22.73 -2.98
N ASP A 17 13.19 23.21 -2.07
CA ASP A 17 14.49 22.59 -1.80
C ASP A 17 14.32 21.16 -1.26
N LYS A 18 15.23 20.25 -1.64
CA LYS A 18 15.15 18.84 -1.28
C LYS A 18 15.17 18.63 0.24
N LYS A 19 16.02 19.37 0.96
CA LYS A 19 16.13 19.27 2.42
C LYS A 19 14.86 19.80 3.08
N GLU A 20 14.34 20.92 2.59
CA GLU A 20 13.08 21.49 3.08
C GLU A 20 11.90 20.53 2.83
N PHE A 21 11.85 19.89 1.66
CA PHE A 21 10.87 18.87 1.33
C PHE A 21 10.94 17.69 2.29
N ILE A 22 12.13 17.10 2.48
CA ILE A 22 12.33 15.94 3.37
C ILE A 22 11.85 16.28 4.78
N GLU A 23 12.19 17.46 5.28
CA GLU A 23 11.78 17.91 6.61
C GLU A 23 10.25 18.03 6.71
N LYS A 24 9.60 18.75 5.79
CA LYS A 24 8.14 18.91 5.79
C LYS A 24 7.43 17.56 5.62
N PHE A 25 7.88 16.75 4.67
CA PHE A 25 7.28 15.46 4.36
C PHE A 25 7.40 14.48 5.53
N SER A 26 8.54 14.46 6.24
CA SER A 26 8.73 13.61 7.43
C SER A 26 7.73 13.91 8.56
N ARG A 27 7.18 15.13 8.60
CA ARG A 27 6.18 15.54 9.59
C ARG A 27 4.75 15.11 9.22
N GLU A 28 4.50 14.61 8.03
CA GLU A 28 3.16 14.22 7.57
C GLU A 28 2.80 12.75 7.86
N PHE A 29 3.79 11.90 8.16
CA PHE A 29 3.59 10.49 8.50
C PHE A 29 4.20 10.12 9.86
N GLU A 30 3.82 8.97 10.38
CA GLU A 30 4.37 8.42 11.62
C GLU A 30 5.49 7.43 11.29
N HIS A 31 6.67 7.60 11.91
CA HIS A 31 7.82 6.77 11.60
C HIS A 31 7.57 5.31 12.02
N SER A 32 7.63 4.38 11.07
CA SER A 32 7.41 2.97 11.36
C SER A 32 7.99 2.08 10.28
N ASP A 33 8.65 1.00 10.69
CA ASP A 33 8.98 -0.09 9.76
C ASP A 33 7.71 -0.75 9.23
N ILE A 34 7.64 -0.83 7.90
CA ILE A 34 6.52 -1.36 7.09
C ILE A 34 6.86 -2.77 6.62
N ASP A 35 7.27 -3.64 7.54
CA ASP A 35 7.56 -5.04 7.21
C ASP A 35 6.42 -5.93 7.71
N PHE A 36 5.94 -6.84 6.86
CA PHE A 36 4.73 -7.64 7.08
C PHE A 36 4.68 -8.28 8.48
N PHE A 37 5.76 -8.93 8.92
CA PHE A 37 5.82 -9.53 10.25
C PHE A 37 5.74 -8.47 11.35
N SER A 38 6.53 -7.40 11.25
CA SER A 38 6.50 -6.30 12.23
C SER A 38 5.09 -5.70 12.35
N GLU A 39 4.34 -5.66 11.25
CA GLU A 39 2.99 -5.14 11.21
C GLU A 39 1.95 -6.10 11.74
N PHE A 40 2.08 -7.40 11.45
CA PHE A 40 1.24 -8.42 12.04
C PHE A 40 1.37 -8.39 13.56
N LEU A 41 2.59 -8.34 14.10
CA LEU A 41 2.82 -8.23 15.54
C LEU A 41 2.30 -6.88 16.10
N LYS A 42 2.54 -5.75 15.41
CA LYS A 42 1.98 -4.44 15.81
C LYS A 42 0.45 -4.43 15.76
N SER A 43 -0.18 -5.18 14.87
CA SER A 43 -1.63 -5.31 14.77
C SER A 43 -2.25 -6.18 15.87
N LEU A 44 -1.44 -6.85 16.69
CA LEU A 44 -1.89 -7.46 17.93
C LEU A 44 -1.76 -6.49 19.12
N SER A 45 -1.08 -5.36 18.93
CA SER A 45 -0.94 -4.32 19.95
C SER A 45 -2.07 -3.29 19.83
N PHE A 46 -2.79 -3.04 20.91
CA PHE A 46 -3.91 -2.07 20.98
C PHE A 46 -3.49 -0.60 20.88
N ARG A 47 -2.29 -0.29 20.39
CA ARG A 47 -1.77 1.08 20.40
C ARG A 47 -2.43 1.91 19.32
N LYS A 48 -3.21 2.92 19.74
CA LYS A 48 -3.86 3.87 18.85
C LYS A 48 -2.79 4.74 18.18
N ARG A 49 -2.73 4.72 16.85
CA ARG A 49 -1.84 5.60 16.07
C ARG A 49 -2.58 6.85 15.63
N ASN A 50 -1.88 7.97 15.60
CA ASN A 50 -2.47 9.31 15.42
C ASN A 50 -2.47 9.80 13.97
N LYS A 51 -1.62 9.27 13.09
CA LYS A 51 -1.53 9.70 11.68
C LYS A 51 -2.14 8.69 10.71
N SER A 52 -2.64 9.20 9.57
CA SER A 52 -3.21 8.40 8.49
C SER A 52 -2.16 7.65 7.67
N LEU A 53 -0.92 8.13 7.66
CA LEU A 53 0.21 7.54 6.93
C LEU A 53 1.29 7.08 7.90
N ILE A 54 1.91 5.94 7.61
CA ILE A 54 3.07 5.41 8.34
C ILE A 54 4.18 5.05 7.36
N GLY A 55 5.44 5.20 7.78
CA GLY A 55 6.56 4.76 6.97
C GLY A 55 7.90 5.31 7.38
N THR A 56 8.85 5.24 6.46
CA THR A 56 10.22 5.68 6.66
C THR A 56 10.68 6.53 5.47
N ILE A 57 11.50 7.53 5.77
CA ILE A 57 12.25 8.32 4.79
C ILE A 57 13.73 8.15 5.11
N ARG A 58 14.55 7.90 4.09
CA ARG A 58 16.00 7.75 4.16
C ARG A 58 16.60 8.61 3.07
N ASN A 59 17.18 9.75 3.44
CA ASN A 59 17.85 10.74 2.59
C ASN A 59 17.12 11.01 1.26
N ASP A 60 17.29 10.13 0.28
CA ASP A 60 16.81 10.29 -1.09
C ASP A 60 15.66 9.34 -1.42
N THR A 61 15.12 8.59 -0.45
CA THR A 61 14.08 7.60 -0.68
C THR A 61 13.06 7.60 0.43
N PHE A 62 11.82 7.23 0.10
CA PHE A 62 10.79 6.98 1.11
C PHE A 62 10.04 5.69 0.81
N LYS A 63 9.54 5.07 1.88
CA LYS A 63 8.60 3.93 1.84
C LYS A 63 7.47 4.28 2.78
N ILE A 64 6.26 4.47 2.25
CA ILE A 64 5.09 4.90 3.00
C ILE A 64 3.92 4.00 2.66
N LYS A 65 3.04 3.78 3.64
CA LYS A 65 1.73 3.20 3.41
C LYS A 65 0.68 3.88 4.27
N ARG A 66 -0.57 3.54 4.00
CA ARG A 66 -1.67 3.96 4.86
C ARG A 66 -1.64 3.20 6.19
N ASN A 67 -1.82 3.93 7.27
CA ASN A 67 -2.05 3.36 8.57
C ASN A 67 -3.47 2.76 8.62
N SER A 68 -3.54 1.49 8.96
CA SER A 68 -4.82 0.82 9.22
C SER A 68 -4.95 0.57 10.71
N THR A 69 -5.77 1.39 11.36
CA THR A 69 -6.11 1.22 12.77
C THR A 69 -7.10 0.05 12.93
N MET A 70 -6.87 -0.79 13.94
CA MET A 70 -7.51 -2.09 14.22
C MET A 70 -9.05 -2.13 14.35
N ASN A 71 -9.79 -1.04 14.20
CA ASN A 71 -11.27 -1.10 14.28
C ASN A 71 -11.94 -1.78 13.08
N SER A 72 -11.15 -2.22 12.11
CA SER A 72 -11.58 -3.10 11.02
C SER A 72 -10.37 -3.95 10.64
N PHE A 73 -10.57 -5.21 10.24
CA PHE A 73 -9.56 -6.11 9.65
C PHE A 73 -9.03 -5.56 8.31
N ASN A 74 -8.54 -4.33 8.32
CA ASN A 74 -8.47 -3.46 7.16
C ASN A 74 -7.01 -3.23 6.79
N TYR A 75 -6.17 -4.26 6.88
CA TYR A 75 -4.77 -4.19 6.48
C TYR A 75 -4.64 -3.47 5.14
N ALA A 76 -3.98 -2.30 5.17
CA ALA A 76 -3.65 -1.55 3.98
C ALA A 76 -2.52 -2.29 3.27
N THR A 77 -2.80 -2.69 2.04
CA THR A 77 -1.93 -3.57 1.24
C THR A 77 -1.01 -2.80 0.29
N ALA A 78 -1.35 -1.56 -0.02
CA ALA A 78 -0.56 -0.74 -0.92
C ALA A 78 0.62 -0.09 -0.21
N ILE A 79 1.79 -0.13 -0.85
CA ILE A 79 3.02 0.53 -0.39
C ILE A 79 3.48 1.46 -1.51
N ALA A 80 3.68 2.73 -1.15
CA ALA A 80 4.34 3.70 -1.99
C ALA A 80 5.83 3.72 -1.68
N LYS A 81 6.66 3.60 -2.71
CA LYS A 81 8.08 3.85 -2.65
C LYS A 81 8.40 5.03 -3.54
N GLY A 82 9.22 5.97 -3.09
CA GLY A 82 9.67 7.02 -3.97
C GLY A 82 11.13 7.36 -3.81
N GLU A 83 11.67 7.97 -4.85
CA GLU A 83 13.03 8.48 -4.96
C GLU A 83 12.95 10.00 -5.09
N ILE A 84 13.79 10.69 -4.33
CA ILE A 84 13.83 12.14 -4.18
C ILE A 84 15.17 12.61 -4.77
N SER A 85 15.08 13.34 -5.87
CA SER A 85 16.21 13.90 -6.59
C SER A 85 16.11 15.41 -6.67
N GLU A 86 17.26 16.05 -6.78
CA GLU A 86 17.37 17.50 -6.93
C GLU A 86 17.43 17.85 -8.42
N SER A 87 16.83 18.98 -8.79
CA SER A 87 16.73 19.50 -10.15
C SER A 87 16.94 21.01 -10.14
N GLU A 88 17.24 21.59 -11.30
CA GLU A 88 17.48 23.03 -11.47
C GLU A 88 16.31 23.89 -10.96
N ASN A 89 15.08 23.37 -11.06
CA ASN A 89 13.84 24.07 -10.67
C ASN A 89 13.27 23.61 -9.33
N GLY A 90 13.99 22.78 -8.55
CA GLY A 90 13.55 22.29 -7.24
C GLY A 90 13.74 20.78 -7.06
N THR A 91 12.75 20.11 -6.48
CA THR A 91 12.83 18.68 -6.13
C THR A 91 11.96 17.83 -7.06
N ILE A 92 12.53 16.76 -7.62
CA ILE A 92 11.81 15.76 -8.41
C ILE A 92 11.57 14.53 -7.55
N ILE A 93 10.30 14.12 -7.48
CA ILE A 93 9.85 12.95 -6.72
C ILE A 93 9.30 11.91 -7.69
N GLU A 94 10.01 10.80 -7.83
CA GLU A 94 9.49 9.64 -8.55
C GLU A 94 8.81 8.71 -7.57
N THR A 95 7.48 8.56 -7.69
CA THR A 95 6.70 7.69 -6.81
C THR A 95 6.23 6.45 -7.56
N LYS A 96 6.42 5.29 -6.94
CA LYS A 96 6.01 3.95 -7.39
C LYS A 96 5.09 3.35 -6.33
N ILE A 97 3.80 3.27 -6.61
CA ILE A 97 2.81 2.63 -5.72
C ILE A 97 2.61 1.19 -6.18
N ASN A 98 2.85 0.24 -5.27
CA ASN A 98 2.53 -1.16 -5.48
C ASN A 98 1.37 -1.55 -4.57
N GLY A 99 0.23 -1.93 -5.14
CA GLY A 99 -0.93 -2.47 -4.42
C GLY A 99 -0.79 -3.94 -4.04
N PHE A 100 0.21 -4.63 -4.57
CA PHE A 100 0.54 -6.00 -4.21
C PHE A 100 1.77 -6.01 -3.29
N ASP A 101 1.54 -6.32 -2.02
CA ASP A 101 2.62 -6.60 -1.09
C ASP A 101 2.99 -8.08 -1.15
N TYR A 102 4.27 -8.38 -1.38
CA TYR A 102 4.82 -9.74 -1.34
C TYR A 102 4.57 -10.40 0.03
N GLY A 103 4.27 -9.63 1.08
CA GLY A 103 3.83 -10.12 2.39
C GLY A 103 2.56 -10.98 2.37
N PHE A 104 1.70 -10.89 1.34
CA PHE A 104 0.53 -11.77 1.22
C PHE A 104 0.82 -13.12 0.55
N ILE A 105 2.02 -13.30 -0.03
CA ILE A 105 2.39 -14.56 -0.69
C ILE A 105 2.29 -15.75 0.27
N PRO A 106 2.85 -15.72 1.50
CA PRO A 106 2.72 -16.85 2.42
C PRO A 106 1.26 -17.20 2.74
N LEU A 107 0.38 -16.20 2.89
CA LEU A 107 -1.04 -16.42 3.15
C LEU A 107 -1.71 -17.14 1.97
N TYR A 108 -1.48 -16.67 0.74
CA TYR A 108 -2.02 -17.31 -0.46
C TYR A 108 -1.44 -18.71 -0.67
N THR A 109 -0.17 -18.93 -0.34
CA THR A 109 0.46 -20.25 -0.39
C THR A 109 -0.20 -21.21 0.59
N ILE A 110 -0.42 -20.81 1.85
CA ILE A 110 -1.11 -21.64 2.86
C ILE A 110 -2.54 -21.95 2.41
N LEU A 111 -3.29 -20.94 1.97
CA LEU A 111 -4.65 -21.13 1.47
C LEU A 111 -4.68 -22.08 0.27
N GLY A 112 -3.70 -21.97 -0.64
CA GLY A 112 -3.55 -22.86 -1.79
C GLY A 112 -3.24 -24.30 -1.38
N ILE A 113 -2.38 -24.50 -0.38
CA ILE A 113 -2.06 -25.84 0.17
C ILE A 113 -3.30 -26.46 0.82
N VAL A 114 -3.99 -25.72 1.68
CA VAL A 114 -5.24 -26.18 2.32
C VAL A 114 -6.26 -26.56 1.25
N PHE A 115 -6.45 -25.70 0.24
CA PHE A 115 -7.33 -25.96 -0.89
C PHE A 115 -6.93 -27.24 -1.65
N PHE A 116 -5.64 -27.42 -1.93
CA PHE A 116 -5.13 -28.57 -2.68
C PHE A 116 -5.25 -29.88 -1.90
N VAL A 117 -4.99 -29.86 -0.59
CA VAL A 117 -5.18 -31.03 0.29
C VAL A 117 -6.66 -31.40 0.39
N SER A 118 -7.54 -30.41 0.54
CA SER A 118 -8.99 -30.61 0.49
C SER A 118 -9.44 -31.14 -0.88
N PHE A 119 -8.82 -30.70 -1.97
CA PHE A 119 -9.17 -31.15 -3.32
C PHE A 119 -8.83 -32.63 -3.54
N ILE A 120 -7.63 -33.08 -3.13
CA ILE A 120 -7.20 -34.48 -3.29
C ILE A 120 -8.03 -35.44 -2.43
N GLY A 121 -8.48 -34.99 -1.26
CA GLY A 121 -9.33 -35.78 -0.37
C GLY A 121 -10.77 -35.97 -0.86
N MET A 122 -11.18 -35.33 -1.95
CA MET A 122 -12.59 -35.22 -2.35
C MET A 122 -12.89 -35.88 -3.70
N PHE A 123 -13.14 -37.18 -3.64
CA PHE A 123 -14.07 -37.79 -4.58
C PHE A 123 -15.44 -37.91 -3.89
N GLY A 124 -16.29 -36.86 -3.96
CA GLY A 124 -17.76 -37.04 -3.82
C GLY A 124 -18.57 -36.03 -2.99
N ASP A 125 -17.99 -35.22 -2.11
CA ASP A 125 -18.79 -34.47 -1.12
C ASP A 125 -19.17 -33.02 -1.51
N PHE A 126 -20.43 -32.64 -1.27
CA PHE A 126 -20.99 -31.30 -1.54
C PHE A 126 -20.22 -30.16 -0.81
N GLN A 127 -19.50 -30.50 0.26
CA GLN A 127 -18.65 -29.58 1.01
C GLN A 127 -17.51 -28.96 0.16
N PHE A 128 -17.12 -29.61 -0.95
CA PHE A 128 -16.07 -29.10 -1.85
C PHE A 128 -16.51 -27.82 -2.53
N ILE A 129 -17.74 -27.85 -3.03
CA ILE A 129 -18.35 -26.75 -3.79
C ILE A 129 -18.42 -25.52 -2.88
N ILE A 130 -18.83 -25.70 -1.63
CA ILE A 130 -18.84 -24.66 -0.60
C ILE A 130 -17.42 -24.09 -0.39
N GLY A 131 -16.41 -24.95 -0.28
CA GLY A 131 -15.01 -24.54 -0.15
C GLY A 131 -14.49 -23.69 -1.32
N VAL A 132 -14.81 -24.08 -2.56
CA VAL A 132 -14.46 -23.33 -3.77
C VAL A 132 -15.13 -21.95 -3.80
N PHE A 133 -16.40 -21.87 -3.43
CA PHE A 133 -17.11 -20.59 -3.37
C PHE A 133 -16.54 -19.67 -2.29
N ILE A 134 -16.21 -20.21 -1.11
CA ILE A 134 -15.59 -19.44 -0.02
C ILE A 134 -14.21 -18.92 -0.44
N SER A 135 -13.35 -19.78 -1.00
CA SER A 135 -11.99 -19.38 -1.41
C SER A 135 -12.02 -18.36 -2.55
N SER A 136 -12.92 -18.54 -3.52
CA SER A 136 -13.15 -17.58 -4.61
C SER A 136 -13.66 -16.24 -4.09
N GLY A 137 -14.58 -16.27 -3.11
CA GLY A 137 -15.09 -15.08 -2.44
C GLY A 137 -13.99 -14.31 -1.71
N ILE A 138 -13.14 -15.01 -0.94
CA ILE A 138 -11.98 -14.43 -0.25
C ILE A 138 -11.00 -13.81 -1.25
N TYR A 139 -10.73 -14.51 -2.36
CA TYR A 139 -9.85 -14.00 -3.43
C TYR A 139 -10.40 -12.71 -4.05
N LEU A 140 -11.67 -12.69 -4.47
CA LEU A 140 -12.30 -11.51 -5.07
C LEU A 140 -12.38 -10.34 -4.09
N TYR A 141 -12.73 -10.61 -2.84
CA TYR A 141 -12.73 -9.61 -1.77
C TYR A 141 -11.36 -8.98 -1.59
N THR A 142 -10.31 -9.81 -1.49
CA THR A 142 -8.94 -9.32 -1.27
C THR A 142 -8.43 -8.52 -2.46
N ARG A 143 -8.69 -8.99 -3.68
CA ARG A 143 -8.36 -8.28 -4.92
C ARG A 143 -9.03 -6.90 -4.99
N ASN A 144 -10.33 -6.83 -4.73
CA ASN A 144 -11.07 -5.56 -4.77
C ASN A 144 -10.61 -4.60 -3.67
N LYS A 145 -10.26 -5.13 -2.49
CA LYS A 145 -9.69 -4.34 -1.39
C LYS A 145 -8.32 -3.75 -1.78
N MET A 146 -7.42 -4.55 -2.36
CA MET A 146 -6.11 -4.07 -2.85
C MET A 146 -6.25 -2.92 -3.85
N LEU A 147 -7.20 -3.01 -4.79
CA LEU A 147 -7.47 -1.93 -5.76
C LEU A 147 -7.99 -0.66 -5.07
N LYS A 148 -8.85 -0.80 -4.05
CA LYS A 148 -9.33 0.34 -3.26
C LYS A 148 -8.20 0.98 -2.45
N ASP A 149 -7.34 0.17 -1.82
CA ASP A 149 -6.21 0.65 -1.03
C ASP A 149 -5.20 1.42 -1.89
N LEU A 150 -4.91 0.90 -3.09
CA LEU A 150 -4.03 1.57 -4.04
C LEU A 150 -4.56 2.97 -4.40
N LYS A 151 -5.84 3.07 -4.78
CA LYS A 151 -6.47 4.35 -5.12
C LYS A 151 -6.48 5.32 -3.94
N LYS A 152 -6.82 4.85 -2.74
CA LYS A 152 -6.83 5.70 -1.54
C LYS A 152 -5.44 6.19 -1.17
N LEU A 153 -4.43 5.33 -1.25
CA LEU A 153 -3.04 5.71 -0.97
C LEU A 153 -2.54 6.75 -1.97
N ARG A 154 -2.85 6.59 -3.26
CA ARG A 154 -2.52 7.59 -4.29
C ARG A 154 -3.14 8.96 -3.97
N ILE A 155 -4.43 8.98 -3.63
CA ILE A 155 -5.14 10.23 -3.30
C ILE A 155 -4.51 10.90 -2.08
N GLU A 156 -4.26 10.14 -1.01
CA GLU A 156 -3.65 10.66 0.22
C GLU A 156 -2.24 11.21 -0.03
N LEU A 157 -1.39 10.48 -0.77
CA LEU A 157 -0.05 10.95 -1.13
C LEU A 157 -0.09 12.21 -1.99
N THR A 158 -0.93 12.25 -3.01
CA THR A 158 -1.06 13.42 -3.89
C THR A 158 -1.46 14.64 -3.07
N LYS A 159 -2.47 14.50 -2.21
CA LYS A 159 -2.92 15.57 -1.31
C LYS A 159 -1.82 16.04 -0.36
N THR A 160 -1.02 15.13 0.18
CA THR A 160 0.13 15.48 1.02
C THR A 160 1.20 16.25 0.24
N LEU A 161 1.52 15.83 -0.99
CA LEU A 161 2.49 16.52 -1.85
C LEU A 161 2.00 17.91 -2.27
N GLU A 162 0.71 18.06 -2.57
CA GLU A 162 0.08 19.37 -2.86
C GLU A 162 0.15 20.30 -1.64
N ASN A 163 -0.15 19.78 -0.45
CA ASN A 163 -0.10 20.56 0.78
C ASN A 163 1.32 21.07 1.11
N ILE A 164 2.34 20.25 0.85
CA ILE A 164 3.74 20.61 1.11
C ILE A 164 4.27 21.63 0.10
N SER A 165 3.87 21.48 -1.17
CA SER A 165 4.36 22.32 -2.27
C SER A 165 3.59 23.63 -2.44
N GLY A 166 2.40 23.74 -1.86
CA GLY A 166 1.48 24.86 -2.12
C GLY A 166 0.92 24.85 -3.55
N TYR A 167 1.18 23.82 -4.35
CA TYR A 167 0.75 23.68 -5.74
C TYR A 167 -0.37 22.64 -5.85
N LYS A 168 -1.45 22.97 -6.56
CA LYS A 168 -2.48 21.99 -6.97
C LYS A 168 -1.96 21.22 -8.17
N THR A 169 -1.89 19.90 -8.08
CA THR A 169 -1.66 19.08 -9.28
C THR A 169 -2.91 19.11 -10.16
N PRO A 170 -2.78 19.22 -11.49
CA PRO A 170 -3.92 19.06 -12.38
C PRO A 170 -4.39 17.60 -12.28
N TYR A 171 -5.52 17.41 -11.62
CA TYR A 171 -6.21 16.13 -11.53
C TYR A 171 -6.65 15.70 -12.93
N ASN A 172 -5.80 14.97 -13.65
CA ASN A 172 -6.21 14.29 -14.86
C ASN A 172 -7.02 13.05 -14.48
N ASN A 173 -8.34 13.19 -14.59
CA ASN A 173 -9.31 12.10 -14.64
C ASN A 173 -8.89 11.09 -15.71
N VAL A 174 -8.41 9.92 -15.30
CA VAL A 174 -8.41 8.68 -16.09
C VAL A 174 -8.81 7.52 -15.18
#